data_AF-A0A964KWK0-F1
#
_entry.id   AF-A0A964KWK0-F1
#
_cell.length_a   1.000
_cell.length_b   1.000
_cell.length_c   1.000
_cell.angle_alpha   90.00
_cell.angle_beta   90.00
_cell.angle_gamma   90.00
#
_symmetry.space_group_name_H-M   'P 1'
#
loop_
_entity.id
_entity.type
_entity.pdbx_description
1 polymer ?
#
loop_
_entity_poly.entity_id
_entity_poly.type
_entity_poly.pdbx_seq_one_letter_code
_entity_poly.pdbx_strand_id
1 'polypeptide(L)'
;MPTNVAQSYPYKRESEADRAAAIAATIGAREGLAEKLSAEALPYDGADGDEAWAWRCRTVGCPGVLHTAGYAREKHAIVALCDGCGQIALR
;
A
#
# COMPACT_ATOMS: atom_id res chain seq x y z
N MET A 1 -16.34 9.47 18.60
CA MET A 1 -15.50 8.84 17.57
C MET A 1 -14.07 9.28 17.81
N PRO A 2 -13.08 8.39 18.05
CA PRO A 2 -11.71 8.85 18.11
C PRO A 2 -11.23 9.10 16.67
N THR A 3 -11.26 10.35 16.25
CA THR A 3 -10.63 10.85 15.03
C THR A 3 -9.12 10.89 15.27
N ASN A 4 -8.47 9.73 15.23
CA ASN A 4 -7.03 9.71 15.37
C ASN A 4 -6.41 10.18 14.06
N VAL A 5 -6.12 11.48 13.95
CA VAL A 5 -5.29 12.07 12.89
C VAL A 5 -3.95 11.33 12.75
N ALA A 6 -3.43 10.76 13.85
CA ALA A 6 -2.26 9.87 13.84
C ALA A 6 -2.45 8.55 13.05
N GLN A 7 -3.68 8.17 12.68
CA GLN A 7 -4.00 6.92 11.96
C GLN A 7 -4.00 7.04 10.43
N SER A 8 -3.98 8.27 9.90
CA SER A 8 -3.65 8.54 8.49
C SER A 8 -2.17 8.90 8.30
N TYR A 9 -1.45 9.17 9.40
CA TYR A 9 -0.05 9.53 9.31
C TYR A 9 0.79 8.33 8.85
N PRO A 10 1.71 8.52 7.89
CA PRO A 10 2.62 7.48 7.47
C PRO A 10 3.41 6.89 8.64
N TYR A 11 3.57 5.57 8.64
CA TYR A 11 4.37 4.84 9.63
C TYR A 11 5.87 5.02 9.35
N LYS A 12 6.28 4.96 8.09
CA LYS A 12 7.66 5.21 7.65
C LYS A 12 7.68 5.69 6.20
N ARG A 13 8.81 6.27 5.80
CA ARG A 13 9.22 6.30 4.38
C ARG A 13 9.96 5.03 4.06
N GLU A 14 9.79 4.54 2.85
CA GLU A 14 10.53 3.41 2.30
C GLU A 14 11.07 3.77 0.92
N SER A 15 12.18 3.12 0.55
CA SER A 15 12.75 3.26 -0.78
C SER A 15 11.82 2.64 -1.82
N GLU A 16 11.87 3.15 -3.05
CA GLU A 16 11.13 2.53 -4.15
C GLU A 16 11.49 1.04 -4.34
N ALA A 17 12.76 0.70 -4.17
CA ALA A 17 13.26 -0.67 -4.33
C ALA A 17 12.65 -1.63 -3.29
N ASP A 18 12.65 -1.24 -2.01
CA ASP A 18 12.06 -2.07 -0.93
C ASP A 18 10.55 -2.23 -1.13
N ARG A 19 9.87 -1.15 -1.49
CA ARG A 19 8.44 -1.13 -1.81
C ARG A 19 8.12 -2.07 -2.97
N ALA A 20 8.84 -1.95 -4.08
CA ALA A 20 8.61 -2.75 -5.28
C ALA A 20 8.87 -4.24 -5.00
N ALA A 21 9.92 -4.56 -4.26
CA ALA A 21 10.23 -5.94 -3.86
C ALA A 21 9.13 -6.54 -2.96
N ALA A 22 8.65 -5.79 -1.97
CA ALA A 22 7.58 -6.24 -1.08
C ALA A 22 6.26 -6.48 -1.84
N ILE A 23 5.90 -5.57 -2.76
CA ILE A 23 4.70 -5.72 -3.61
C ILE A 23 4.84 -6.92 -4.54
N ALA A 24 5.97 -7.08 -5.22
CA ALA A 24 6.21 -8.19 -6.14
C ALA A 24 6.16 -9.55 -5.41
N ALA A 25 6.83 -9.66 -4.25
CA ALA A 25 6.78 -10.87 -3.43
C ALA A 25 5.35 -11.19 -2.98
N THR A 26 4.60 -10.16 -2.60
CA THR A 26 3.20 -10.29 -2.15
C THR A 26 2.26 -10.77 -3.24
N ILE A 27 2.38 -10.19 -4.44
CA ILE A 27 1.59 -10.58 -5.60
C ILE A 27 1.97 -12.00 -6.03
N GLY A 28 3.26 -12.34 -6.08
CA GLY A 28 3.72 -13.67 -6.43
C GLY A 28 3.27 -14.76 -5.44
N ALA A 29 3.05 -14.40 -4.18
CA ALA A 29 2.58 -15.33 -3.14
C ALA A 29 1.05 -15.53 -3.12
N ARG A 30 0.26 -14.75 -3.88
CA ARG A 30 -1.21 -14.78 -3.80
C ARG A 30 -1.87 -14.72 -5.18
N GLU A 31 -2.49 -15.83 -5.56
CA GLU A 31 -3.24 -15.95 -6.81
C GLU A 31 -4.37 -14.90 -6.91
N GLY A 32 -4.52 -14.29 -8.08
CA GLY A 32 -5.56 -13.29 -8.37
C GLY A 32 -5.33 -11.89 -7.78
N LEU A 33 -4.29 -11.69 -6.98
CA LEU A 33 -4.02 -10.41 -6.34
C LEU A 33 -3.49 -9.36 -7.32
N ALA A 34 -2.75 -9.77 -8.36
CA ALA A 34 -2.23 -8.88 -9.40
C ALA A 34 -3.37 -8.18 -10.16
N GLU A 35 -4.36 -8.98 -10.57
CA GLU A 35 -5.52 -8.53 -11.33
C GLU A 35 -6.39 -7.61 -10.50
N LYS A 36 -6.63 -7.99 -9.23
CA LYS A 36 -7.37 -7.15 -8.29
C LYS A 36 -6.69 -5.80 -8.08
N LEU A 37 -5.38 -5.79 -7.84
CA LEU A 37 -4.63 -4.56 -7.65
C LEU A 37 -4.66 -3.68 -8.90
N SER A 38 -4.52 -4.26 -10.09
CA SER A 38 -4.52 -3.53 -11.37
C SER A 38 -5.88 -2.92 -11.71
N ALA A 39 -6.98 -3.54 -11.25
CA ALA A 39 -8.31 -2.99 -11.37
C ALA A 39 -8.50 -1.74 -10.48
N GLU A 40 -7.93 -1.75 -9.27
CA GLU A 40 -8.10 -0.68 -8.28
C GLU A 40 -7.09 0.47 -8.43
N ALA A 41 -5.88 0.18 -8.91
CA ALA A 41 -4.74 1.10 -8.90
C ALA A 41 -4.25 1.47 -10.31
N LEU A 42 -3.85 2.73 -10.47
CA LEU A 42 -2.93 3.18 -11.50
C LEU A 42 -1.49 3.11 -10.98
N PRO A 43 -0.48 2.97 -11.86
CA PRO A 43 0.92 2.95 -11.45
C PRO A 43 1.26 4.12 -10.53
N TYR A 44 2.06 3.84 -9.49
CA TYR A 44 2.65 4.87 -8.66
C TYR A 44 3.89 5.44 -9.35
N ASP A 45 3.88 6.73 -9.68
CA ASP A 45 4.97 7.43 -10.39
C ASP A 45 5.84 8.29 -9.46
N GLY A 46 5.79 8.06 -8.14
CA GLY A 46 6.81 8.55 -7.21
C GLY A 46 6.90 10.06 -7.12
N ALA A 47 5.76 10.76 -7.06
CA ALA A 47 5.62 12.21 -7.28
C ALA A 47 6.53 13.17 -6.47
N ASP A 48 7.36 12.71 -5.54
CA ASP A 48 8.44 13.52 -4.94
C ASP A 48 9.57 12.61 -4.37
N GLY A 49 10.58 12.27 -5.19
CA GLY A 49 11.93 11.96 -4.73
C GLY A 49 12.23 10.53 -4.24
N ASP A 50 11.93 9.48 -5.02
CA ASP A 50 12.32 8.08 -4.80
C ASP A 50 11.83 7.41 -3.49
N GLU A 51 11.03 8.13 -2.70
CA GLU A 51 10.49 7.67 -1.43
C GLU A 51 8.97 7.51 -1.49
N ALA A 52 8.48 6.44 -0.88
CA ALA A 52 7.04 6.20 -0.74
C ALA A 52 6.66 6.12 0.74
N TRP A 53 5.44 6.52 1.04
CA TRP A 53 4.87 6.34 2.37
C TRP A 53 4.40 4.90 2.57
N ALA A 54 4.61 4.39 3.77
CA ALA A 54 4.13 3.09 4.21
C ALA A 54 3.32 3.23 5.50
N TRP A 55 2.32 2.38 5.73
CA TRP A 55 1.45 2.42 6.91
C TRP A 55 1.41 1.06 7.61
N ARG A 56 1.07 1.01 8.90
CA ARG A 56 0.80 -0.27 9.57
C ARG A 56 -0.52 -0.87 9.07
N CYS A 57 -0.53 -2.18 8.80
CA CYS A 57 -1.76 -2.91 8.48
C CYS A 57 -2.77 -2.84 9.64
N ARG A 58 -4.06 -2.71 9.30
CA ARG A 58 -5.16 -2.61 10.28
C ARG A 58 -5.99 -3.88 10.38
N THR A 59 -5.71 -4.88 9.54
CA THR A 59 -6.33 -6.19 9.64
C THR A 59 -5.97 -6.80 11.00
N VAL A 60 -6.98 -7.20 11.76
CA VAL A 60 -6.79 -7.79 13.09
C VAL A 60 -5.87 -9.01 12.97
N GLY A 61 -4.80 -9.02 13.77
CA GLY A 61 -3.81 -10.11 13.77
C GLY A 61 -2.76 -10.05 12.66
N CYS A 62 -2.78 -9.05 11.77
CA CYS A 62 -1.75 -8.89 10.74
C CYS A 62 -0.62 -7.96 11.21
N PRO A 63 0.63 -8.44 11.32
CA PRO A 63 1.78 -7.60 11.67
C PRO A 63 2.33 -6.81 10.48
N GLY A 64 1.74 -6.95 9.29
CA GLY A 64 2.26 -6.42 8.04
C GLY A 64 2.22 -4.90 7.89
N VAL A 65 2.87 -4.44 6.83
CA VAL A 65 2.96 -3.06 6.39
C VAL A 65 2.18 -2.91 5.08
N LEU A 66 1.51 -1.77 4.95
CA LEU A 66 0.83 -1.32 3.74
C LEU A 66 1.80 -0.47 2.93
N HIS A 67 2.20 -0.98 1.79
CA HIS A 67 3.10 -0.34 0.83
C HIS A 67 2.31 0.44 -0.20
N THR A 68 2.79 1.61 -0.59
CA THR A 68 2.16 2.38 -1.67
C THR A 68 2.24 1.60 -2.99
N ALA A 69 1.09 1.21 -3.52
CA ALA A 69 0.98 0.40 -4.72
C ALA A 69 0.57 1.22 -5.95
N GLY A 70 -0.10 2.35 -5.75
CA GLY A 70 -0.60 3.16 -6.85
C GLY A 70 -1.48 4.31 -6.42
N TYR A 71 -2.08 4.97 -7.40
CA TYR A 71 -3.14 5.96 -7.20
C TYR A 71 -4.49 5.34 -7.53
N ALA A 72 -5.51 5.68 -6.74
CA ALA A 72 -6.86 5.21 -7.02
C ALA A 72 -7.42 5.90 -8.27
N ARG A 73 -8.09 5.13 -9.13
CA ARG A 73 -8.61 5.62 -10.43
C ARG A 73 -9.65 6.73 -10.30
N GLU A 74 -10.54 6.62 -9.31
CA GLU A 74 -11.72 7.50 -9.17
C GLU A 74 -11.64 8.44 -7.97
N LYS A 75 -10.57 8.35 -7.16
CA LYS A 75 -10.42 9.09 -5.90
C LYS A 75 -8.96 9.47 -5.76
N HIS A 76 -8.68 10.73 -5.40
CA HIS A 76 -7.33 11.27 -5.24
C HIS A 76 -6.66 10.72 -3.97
N ALA A 77 -6.54 9.41 -3.88
CA ALA A 77 -6.08 8.66 -2.73
C ALA A 77 -4.99 7.67 -3.17
N ILE A 78 -4.14 7.29 -2.23
CA ILE A 78 -3.11 6.28 -2.46
C ILE A 78 -3.75 4.91 -2.27
N VAL A 79 -3.56 4.02 -3.24
CA VAL A 79 -3.82 2.59 -3.08
C VAL A 79 -2.59 1.98 -2.42
N ALA A 80 -2.79 1.32 -1.28
CA ALA A 80 -1.75 0.64 -0.54
C ALA A 80 -2.05 -0.86 -0.40
N LEU A 81 -1.02 -1.70 -0.58
CA LEU A 81 -1.09 -3.15 -0.50
C LEU A 81 -0.37 -3.68 0.74
N CYS A 82 -1.01 -4.56 1.50
CA CYS A 82 -0.38 -5.18 2.67
C CYS A 82 0.48 -6.39 2.31
N ASP A 83 1.75 -6.38 2.73
CA ASP A 83 2.66 -7.52 2.58
C ASP A 83 2.18 -8.77 3.35
N GLY A 84 1.71 -8.60 4.58
CA GLY A 84 1.35 -9.69 5.48
C GLY A 84 0.02 -10.38 5.18
N CYS A 85 -1.02 -9.65 4.77
CA CYS A 85 -2.36 -10.22 4.53
C CYS A 85 -2.96 -9.96 3.15
N GLY A 86 -2.35 -9.10 2.33
CA GLY A 86 -2.81 -8.87 0.94
C GLY A 86 -4.01 -7.95 0.83
N GLN A 87 -4.38 -7.33 1.95
CA GLN A 87 -5.40 -6.30 1.97
C GLN A 87 -4.96 -5.11 1.11
N ILE A 88 -5.82 -4.72 0.18
CA ILE A 88 -5.74 -3.46 -0.55
C ILE A 88 -6.55 -2.43 0.24
N ALA A 89 -5.98 -1.27 0.49
CA ALA A 89 -6.60 -0.20 1.25
C ALA A 89 -6.32 1.18 0.63
N LEU A 90 -7.20 2.14 0.88
CA LEU A 90 -7.01 3.54 0.49
C LEU A 90 -6.38 4.34 1.63
N ARG A 91 -5.53 5.31 1.27
CA ARG A 91 -4.81 6.21 2.18
C ARG A 91 -4.88 7.66 1.73
#